data_AF-A0A2P5EPJ3-F1
#
_entry.id   AF-A0A2P5EPJ3-F1
#
_cell.length_a   1.000
_cell.length_b   1.000
_cell.length_c   1.000
_cell.angle_alpha   90.00
_cell.angle_beta   90.00
_cell.angle_gamma   90.00
#
_symmetry.space_group_name_H-M   'P 1'
#
loop_
_entity.id
_entity.type
_entity.pdbx_description
1 polymer ?
#
loop_
_entity_poly.entity_id
_entity_poly.type
_entity_poly.pdbx_seq_one_letter_code
_entity_poly.pdbx_strand_id
1 'polypeptide(L)'
;KPEDWDERAKIPDPDAVKPDDWDEDAPMEIVDEEAVKPEGWLDDEPEEIDDPEAAKLEDWDDEEDGEWEAPKIDNPKCETAPGCGEWKRPMKKNPAYRGKWHAPLIDNPNYKGIWKHQDIPNPDFFEIEKLDFEPIAAIGIEICTMQDGILFDNILIAGDEKVAESYRQSAWKPKFEVEKEKQKAEGATAGLSDGLSDFQKKIFDILYKIADLPFLSSYHPKIVDLIEKGEKQPNVTISILVSVVFVILTVLFRNFFGGKKRLV
;
A
#
# COMPACT_ATOMS: atom_id res chain seq x y z
N LYS A 1 -22.90 23.36 -32.28
CA LYS A 1 -21.72 23.16 -33.14
C LYS A 1 -22.17 22.80 -34.55
N PRO A 2 -21.74 23.53 -35.59
CA PRO A 2 -21.98 23.15 -36.99
C PRO A 2 -21.29 21.82 -37.35
N GLU A 3 -21.87 21.04 -38.27
CA GLU A 3 -21.30 19.75 -38.71
C GLU A 3 -19.97 19.91 -39.47
N ASP A 4 -19.80 21.04 -40.16
CA ASP A 4 -18.59 21.39 -40.91
C ASP A 4 -17.48 22.01 -40.03
N TRP A 5 -17.66 22.03 -38.70
CA TRP A 5 -16.70 22.59 -37.78
C TRP A 5 -15.66 21.56 -37.35
N ASP A 6 -14.47 21.62 -37.96
CA ASP A 6 -13.36 20.74 -37.60
C ASP A 6 -12.53 21.31 -36.43
N GLU A 7 -12.55 20.59 -35.32
CA GLU A 7 -11.80 20.93 -34.09
C GLU A 7 -10.51 20.12 -33.98
N ARG A 8 -10.21 19.25 -34.94
CA ARG A 8 -8.97 18.47 -34.94
C ARG A 8 -7.86 19.39 -35.40
N ALA A 9 -6.97 19.76 -34.47
CA ALA A 9 -5.80 20.56 -34.79
C ALA A 9 -4.87 19.85 -35.78
N LYS A 10 -4.78 18.51 -35.66
CA LYS A 10 -3.98 17.66 -36.55
C LYS A 10 -4.81 16.53 -37.10
N ILE A 11 -4.52 16.15 -38.34
CA ILE A 11 -5.13 15.01 -39.04
C ILE A 11 -4.01 14.09 -39.57
N PRO A 12 -4.27 12.78 -39.74
CA PRO A 12 -3.35 11.91 -40.44
C PRO A 12 -3.11 12.43 -41.85
N ASP A 13 -1.85 12.43 -42.29
CA ASP A 13 -1.46 12.83 -43.63
C ASP A 13 -2.15 11.93 -44.67
N PRO A 14 -3.03 12.47 -45.53
CA PRO A 14 -3.73 11.67 -46.54
C PRO A 14 -2.79 11.18 -47.65
N ASP A 15 -1.63 11.80 -47.82
CA ASP A 15 -0.65 11.44 -48.85
C ASP A 15 0.39 10.43 -48.34
N ALA A 16 0.44 10.19 -47.03
CA ALA A 16 1.33 9.18 -46.46
C ALA A 16 0.81 7.78 -46.73
N VAL A 17 1.72 6.91 -47.18
CA VAL A 17 1.45 5.49 -47.44
C VAL A 17 2.30 4.62 -46.53
N LYS A 18 1.74 3.46 -46.15
CA LYS A 18 2.46 2.45 -45.40
C LYS A 18 3.67 1.97 -46.21
N PRO A 19 4.89 2.00 -45.64
CA PRO A 19 6.07 1.43 -46.29
C PRO A 19 5.94 -0.08 -46.52
N ASP A 20 6.50 -0.57 -47.62
CA ASP A 20 6.45 -2.00 -47.97
C ASP A 20 7.21 -2.90 -46.98
N ASP A 21 8.18 -2.34 -46.26
CA ASP A 21 8.97 -3.03 -45.23
C ASP A 21 8.28 -3.04 -43.84
N TRP A 22 7.08 -2.46 -43.73
CA TRP A 22 6.30 -2.42 -42.50
C TRP A 22 5.34 -3.61 -42.40
N ASP A 23 5.80 -4.67 -41.74
CA ASP A 23 4.99 -5.83 -41.41
C ASP A 23 4.13 -5.57 -40.15
N GLU A 24 2.81 -5.46 -40.34
CA GLU A 24 1.84 -5.26 -39.25
C GLU A 24 1.40 -6.58 -38.59
N ASP A 25 1.66 -7.71 -39.25
CA ASP A 25 1.30 -9.06 -38.78
C ASP A 25 2.42 -9.72 -37.97
N ALA A 26 3.62 -9.12 -37.98
CA ALA A 26 4.73 -9.52 -37.13
C ALA A 26 4.27 -9.58 -35.64
N PRO A 27 4.54 -10.66 -34.91
CA PRO A 27 4.21 -10.74 -33.50
C PRO A 27 5.14 -9.85 -32.67
N MET A 28 4.64 -9.33 -31.55
CA MET A 28 5.43 -8.50 -30.61
C MET A 28 6.60 -9.27 -30.00
N GLU A 29 6.40 -10.57 -29.79
CA GLU A 29 7.38 -11.46 -29.22
C GLU A 29 7.56 -12.70 -30.11
N ILE A 30 8.79 -13.17 -30.19
CA ILE A 30 9.19 -14.39 -30.89
C ILE A 30 9.90 -15.30 -29.89
N VAL A 31 9.90 -16.61 -30.15
CA VAL A 31 10.61 -17.57 -29.32
C VAL A 31 12.11 -17.24 -29.31
N ASP A 32 12.72 -17.23 -28.13
CA ASP A 32 14.16 -17.08 -28.02
C ASP A 32 14.88 -18.40 -28.34
N GLU A 33 15.36 -18.53 -29.57
CA GLU A 33 16.14 -19.71 -30.01
C GLU A 33 17.49 -19.83 -29.30
N GLU A 34 18.04 -18.71 -28.78
CA GLU A 34 19.33 -18.67 -28.09
C GLU A 34 19.20 -19.10 -26.63
N ALA A 35 17.99 -19.05 -26.06
CA ALA A 35 17.73 -19.52 -24.71
C ALA A 35 17.90 -21.04 -24.63
N VAL A 36 18.77 -21.49 -23.73
CA VAL A 36 18.97 -22.90 -23.42
C VAL A 36 18.32 -23.21 -22.08
N LYS A 37 17.71 -24.38 -21.99
CA LYS A 37 17.12 -24.88 -20.75
C LYS A 37 18.18 -24.94 -19.64
N PRO A 38 17.94 -24.34 -18.47
CA PRO A 38 18.88 -24.42 -17.34
C PRO A 38 19.13 -25.87 -16.89
N GLU A 39 20.37 -26.16 -16.50
CA GLU A 39 20.70 -27.44 -15.86
C GLU A 39 20.00 -27.55 -14.49
N GLY A 40 19.30 -28.66 -14.23
CA GLY A 40 18.58 -28.89 -12.97
C GLY A 40 17.11 -28.48 -12.97
N TRP A 41 16.55 -28.10 -14.14
CA TRP A 41 15.10 -27.89 -14.30
C TRP A 41 14.31 -29.18 -14.04
N LEU A 42 13.23 -29.09 -13.26
CA LEU A 42 12.40 -30.24 -12.84
C LEU A 42 11.17 -30.39 -13.76
N ASP A 43 11.30 -31.12 -14.88
CA ASP A 43 10.18 -31.27 -15.84
C ASP A 43 8.98 -32.04 -15.30
N ASP A 44 9.23 -33.01 -14.42
CA ASP A 44 8.23 -33.94 -13.93
C ASP A 44 7.46 -33.40 -12.71
N GLU A 45 7.88 -32.27 -12.14
CA GLU A 45 7.23 -31.64 -10.99
C GLU A 45 6.40 -30.45 -11.46
N PRO A 46 5.11 -30.33 -11.08
CA PRO A 46 4.28 -29.21 -11.49
C PRO A 46 4.73 -27.91 -10.80
N GLU A 47 4.52 -26.76 -11.46
CA GLU A 47 4.80 -25.43 -10.89
C GLU A 47 3.89 -25.13 -9.70
N GLU A 48 2.62 -25.52 -9.79
CA GLU A 48 1.60 -25.35 -8.76
C GLU A 48 1.10 -26.71 -8.26
N ILE A 49 0.89 -26.84 -6.95
CA ILE A 49 0.25 -27.99 -6.31
C ILE A 49 -0.97 -27.53 -5.51
N ASP A 50 -1.93 -28.43 -5.29
CA ASP A 50 -3.07 -28.15 -4.42
C ASP A 50 -2.57 -27.92 -2.98
N ASP A 51 -3.09 -26.89 -2.32
CA ASP A 51 -2.75 -26.57 -0.94
C ASP A 51 -3.16 -27.73 0.00
N PRO A 52 -2.18 -28.43 0.62
CA PRO A 52 -2.48 -29.55 1.50
C PRO A 52 -3.15 -29.13 2.81
N GLU A 53 -3.10 -27.84 3.16
CA GLU A 53 -3.73 -27.28 4.36
C GLU A 53 -5.13 -26.72 4.07
N ALA A 54 -5.52 -26.57 2.81
CA ALA A 54 -6.85 -26.13 2.45
C ALA A 54 -7.88 -27.25 2.63
N ALA A 55 -8.96 -26.92 3.33
CA ALA A 55 -10.09 -27.82 3.53
C ALA A 55 -11.39 -27.15 3.08
N LYS A 56 -12.28 -27.95 2.51
CA LYS A 56 -13.64 -27.54 2.20
C LYS A 56 -14.37 -27.09 3.48
N LEU A 57 -15.01 -25.92 3.42
CA LEU A 57 -15.80 -25.39 4.54
C LEU A 57 -17.11 -26.17 4.69
N GLU A 58 -17.65 -26.22 5.92
CA GLU A 58 -18.90 -26.93 6.22
C GLU A 58 -20.11 -26.33 5.51
N ASP A 59 -20.08 -25.02 5.23
CA ASP A 59 -21.16 -24.28 4.55
C ASP A 59 -21.06 -24.29 3.01
N TRP A 60 -20.11 -25.03 2.42
CA TRP A 60 -19.97 -25.13 0.95
C TRP A 60 -20.96 -26.13 0.35
N ASP A 61 -21.76 -25.68 -0.61
CA ASP A 61 -22.74 -26.51 -1.31
C ASP A 61 -22.27 -26.80 -2.75
N ASP A 62 -21.97 -28.06 -3.09
CA ASP A 62 -21.48 -28.39 -4.44
C ASP A 62 -22.56 -28.20 -5.53
N GLU A 63 -23.85 -28.19 -5.17
CA GLU A 63 -24.96 -28.00 -6.13
C GLU A 63 -25.16 -26.52 -6.47
N GLU A 64 -24.93 -25.63 -5.50
CA GLU A 64 -25.11 -24.17 -5.65
C GLU A 64 -23.78 -23.42 -5.94
N ASP A 65 -22.68 -23.81 -5.31
CA ASP A 65 -21.35 -23.18 -5.42
C ASP A 65 -20.40 -23.90 -6.42
N GLY A 66 -20.75 -25.12 -6.84
CA GLY A 66 -19.96 -25.98 -7.73
C GLY A 66 -19.00 -26.93 -7.00
N GLU A 67 -18.37 -27.87 -7.72
CA GLU A 67 -17.40 -28.81 -7.13
C GLU A 67 -16.23 -28.05 -6.48
N TRP A 68 -15.99 -28.27 -5.19
CA TRP A 68 -14.89 -27.64 -4.49
C TRP A 68 -13.53 -28.12 -5.02
N GLU A 69 -12.69 -27.16 -5.43
CA GLU A 69 -11.29 -27.38 -5.78
C GLU A 69 -10.38 -26.68 -4.77
N ALA A 70 -9.30 -27.34 -4.36
CA ALA A 70 -8.32 -26.75 -3.45
C ALA A 70 -7.61 -25.56 -4.13
N PRO A 71 -7.34 -24.46 -3.40
CA PRO A 71 -6.48 -23.40 -3.90
C PRO A 71 -5.11 -23.95 -4.29
N LYS A 72 -4.59 -23.48 -5.41
CA LYS A 72 -3.24 -23.82 -5.87
C LYS A 72 -2.20 -22.96 -5.17
N ILE A 73 -1.11 -23.59 -4.75
CA ILE A 73 0.07 -22.94 -4.17
C ILE A 73 1.31 -23.29 -4.99
N ASP A 74 2.32 -22.42 -4.96
CA ASP A 74 3.61 -22.68 -5.59
C ASP A 74 4.25 -23.94 -4.97
N ASN A 75 4.72 -24.86 -5.82
CA ASN A 75 5.32 -26.10 -5.35
C ASN A 75 6.66 -25.81 -4.62
N PRO A 76 6.80 -26.13 -3.33
CA PRO A 76 8.01 -25.81 -2.56
C PRO A 76 9.30 -26.42 -3.11
N LYS A 77 9.19 -27.51 -3.89
CA LYS A 77 10.36 -28.12 -4.56
C LYS A 77 10.95 -27.19 -5.63
N CYS A 78 10.11 -26.35 -6.23
CA CYS A 78 10.47 -25.43 -7.31
C CYS A 78 11.25 -24.21 -6.81
N GLU A 79 11.10 -23.83 -5.53
CA GLU A 79 11.92 -22.77 -4.92
C GLU A 79 13.40 -23.13 -4.86
N THR A 80 13.71 -24.44 -4.76
CA THR A 80 15.09 -24.95 -4.64
C THR A 80 15.73 -25.30 -5.98
N ALA A 81 14.94 -25.29 -7.06
CA ALA A 81 15.39 -25.59 -8.42
C ALA A 81 15.37 -24.33 -9.31
N PRO A 82 16.04 -24.33 -10.47
CA PRO A 82 15.95 -23.24 -11.44
C PRO A 82 14.55 -23.05 -12.05
N GLY A 83 13.69 -24.05 -11.93
CA GLY A 83 12.30 -24.04 -12.39
C GLY A 83 11.69 -25.45 -12.43
N CYS A 84 10.39 -25.50 -12.64
CA CYS A 84 9.56 -26.72 -12.64
C CYS A 84 8.63 -26.75 -13.86
N GLY A 85 8.02 -27.91 -14.11
CA GLY A 85 7.07 -28.12 -15.19
C GLY A 85 7.74 -28.23 -16.56
N GLU A 86 6.94 -28.36 -17.62
CA GLU A 86 7.47 -28.47 -18.98
C GLU A 86 8.19 -27.16 -19.38
N TRP A 87 9.52 -27.22 -19.53
CA TRP A 87 10.28 -26.03 -19.91
C TRP A 87 9.86 -25.51 -21.29
N LYS A 88 9.37 -24.27 -21.32
CA LYS A 88 9.08 -23.53 -22.54
C LYS A 88 10.14 -22.47 -22.77
N ARG A 89 10.62 -22.38 -24.01
CA ARG A 89 11.56 -21.32 -24.40
C ARG A 89 10.93 -19.96 -24.09
N PRO A 90 11.66 -19.05 -23.43
CA PRO A 90 11.14 -17.72 -23.16
C PRO A 90 10.88 -16.98 -24.47
N MET A 91 9.89 -16.11 -24.44
CA MET A 91 9.61 -15.20 -25.54
C MET A 91 10.55 -13.98 -25.43
N LYS A 92 11.13 -13.55 -26.55
CA LYS A 92 11.91 -12.32 -26.65
C LYS A 92 11.24 -11.33 -27.59
N LYS A 93 11.48 -10.04 -27.35
CA LYS A 93 10.97 -8.97 -28.21
C LYS A 93 11.44 -9.17 -29.65
N ASN A 94 10.49 -9.15 -30.58
CA ASN A 94 10.77 -9.28 -32.00
C ASN A 94 11.35 -7.96 -32.56
N PRO A 95 12.61 -7.92 -33.03
CA PRO A 95 13.19 -6.69 -33.59
C PRO A 95 12.48 -6.17 -34.85
N ALA A 96 11.75 -7.05 -35.54
CA ALA A 96 10.97 -6.69 -36.73
C ALA A 96 9.57 -6.15 -36.37
N TYR A 97 9.13 -6.25 -35.11
CA TYR A 97 7.82 -5.75 -34.71
C TYR A 97 7.77 -4.23 -34.81
N ARG A 98 6.91 -3.71 -35.67
CA ARG A 98 6.63 -2.27 -35.79
C ARG A 98 5.22 -1.88 -35.39
N GLY A 99 4.32 -2.86 -35.18
CA GLY A 99 2.92 -2.65 -34.84
C GLY A 99 2.10 -2.18 -36.04
N LYS A 100 0.91 -1.63 -35.80
CA LYS A 100 0.10 -1.06 -36.89
C LYS A 100 0.71 0.25 -37.37
N TRP A 101 0.78 0.42 -38.68
CA TRP A 101 1.29 1.64 -39.27
C TRP A 101 0.27 2.76 -39.10
N HIS A 102 0.75 3.93 -38.70
CA HIS A 102 -0.05 5.13 -38.58
C HIS A 102 0.59 6.24 -39.41
N ALA A 103 -0.20 6.88 -40.27
CA ALA A 103 0.24 8.06 -41.02
C ALA A 103 0.68 9.18 -40.04
N PRO A 104 1.75 9.93 -40.37
CA PRO A 104 2.17 11.07 -39.58
C PRO A 104 1.04 12.11 -39.47
N LEU A 105 0.97 12.80 -38.33
CA LEU A 105 -0.03 13.83 -38.10
C LEU A 105 0.45 15.17 -38.67
N ILE A 106 -0.29 15.72 -39.62
CA ILE A 106 -0.08 17.06 -40.19
C ILE A 106 -1.10 18.06 -39.63
N ASP A 107 -0.77 19.34 -39.69
CA ASP A 107 -1.70 20.39 -39.28
C ASP A 107 -2.90 20.40 -40.22
N ASN A 108 -4.10 20.40 -39.63
CA ASN A 108 -5.34 20.33 -40.38
C ASN A 108 -5.67 21.70 -41.00
N PRO A 109 -5.67 21.84 -42.33
CA PRO A 109 -5.98 23.12 -42.98
C PRO A 109 -7.43 23.59 -42.74
N ASN A 110 -8.32 22.69 -42.32
CA ASN A 110 -9.70 23.00 -41.98
C ASN A 110 -9.93 23.25 -40.48
N TYR A 111 -8.89 23.29 -39.65
CA TYR A 111 -9.03 23.51 -38.22
C TYR A 111 -9.59 24.91 -37.92
N LYS A 112 -10.81 24.96 -37.37
CA LYS A 112 -11.52 26.20 -37.03
C LYS A 112 -11.36 26.60 -35.55
N GLY A 113 -10.56 25.85 -34.78
CA GLY A 113 -10.46 26.00 -33.33
C GLY A 113 -11.44 25.10 -32.58
N ILE A 114 -11.33 25.04 -31.26
CA ILE A 114 -12.34 24.38 -30.42
C ILE A 114 -13.62 25.23 -30.49
N TRP A 115 -14.73 24.64 -30.91
CA TRP A 115 -16.00 25.33 -31.01
C TRP A 115 -16.40 25.83 -29.63
N LYS A 116 -16.81 27.10 -29.58
CA LYS A 116 -17.45 27.69 -28.40
C LYS A 116 -18.84 28.13 -28.80
N HIS A 117 -19.78 27.94 -27.88
CA HIS A 117 -21.12 28.49 -28.06
C HIS A 117 -21.04 30.01 -28.15
N GLN A 118 -21.97 30.60 -28.89
CA GLN A 118 -22.07 32.05 -28.96
C GLN A 118 -22.57 32.56 -27.61
N ASP A 119 -21.90 33.59 -27.09
CA ASP A 119 -22.39 34.30 -25.91
C ASP A 119 -23.68 35.03 -26.28
N ILE A 120 -24.76 34.70 -25.58
CA ILE A 120 -26.07 35.36 -25.74
C ILE A 120 -26.24 36.29 -24.54
N PRO A 121 -26.61 37.58 -24.74
CA PRO A 121 -26.88 38.49 -23.64
C PRO A 121 -27.92 37.90 -22.68
N ASN A 122 -27.59 37.82 -21.39
CA ASN A 122 -28.51 37.33 -20.37
C ASN A 122 -29.59 38.42 -20.09
N PRO A 123 -30.88 38.18 -20.44
CA PRO A 123 -31.95 39.15 -20.17
C PRO A 123 -32.21 39.35 -18.68
N ASP A 124 -31.87 38.35 -17.85
CA ASP A 124 -32.03 38.37 -16.40
C ASP A 124 -30.73 38.80 -15.70
N PHE A 125 -29.82 39.48 -16.40
CA PHE A 125 -28.62 40.01 -15.77
C PHE A 125 -29.01 41.08 -14.73
N PHE A 126 -28.57 40.88 -13.49
CA PHE A 126 -28.71 41.85 -12.42
C PHE A 126 -27.38 42.01 -11.69
N GLU A 127 -27.17 43.20 -11.15
CA GLU A 127 -26.03 43.53 -10.30
C GLU A 127 -26.59 44.02 -8.95
N ILE A 128 -26.09 43.45 -7.85
CA ILE A 128 -26.51 43.82 -6.50
C ILE A 128 -25.46 44.77 -5.92
N GLU A 129 -25.82 46.04 -5.73
CA GLU A 129 -24.94 47.04 -5.11
C GLU A 129 -24.81 46.87 -3.59
N LYS A 130 -25.86 46.35 -2.93
CA LYS A 130 -25.91 46.13 -1.48
C LYS A 130 -26.63 44.84 -1.16
N LEU A 131 -26.03 44.06 -0.28
CA LEU A 131 -26.61 42.82 0.23
C LEU A 131 -27.81 43.15 1.13
N ASP A 132 -29.02 42.86 0.64
CA ASP A 132 -30.27 42.99 1.40
C ASP A 132 -30.69 41.60 1.88
N PHE A 133 -30.26 41.24 3.10
CA PHE A 133 -30.61 39.97 3.72
C PHE A 133 -31.83 40.13 4.62
N GLU A 134 -32.73 39.15 4.61
CA GLU A 134 -33.78 39.05 5.61
C GLU A 134 -33.18 38.93 7.03
N PRO A 135 -33.83 39.48 8.07
CA PRO A 135 -33.32 39.38 9.44
C PRO A 135 -33.09 37.93 9.89
N ILE A 136 -31.86 37.61 10.26
CA ILE A 136 -31.48 36.27 10.74
C ILE A 136 -31.87 36.13 12.23
N ALA A 137 -32.74 35.17 12.53
CA ALA A 137 -33.26 34.97 13.89
C ALA A 137 -32.58 33.82 14.67
N ALA A 138 -31.91 32.89 13.98
CA ALA A 138 -31.33 31.70 14.59
C ALA A 138 -30.07 31.22 13.86
N ILE A 139 -29.25 30.45 14.57
CA ILE A 139 -28.11 29.72 14.02
C ILE A 139 -28.39 28.23 14.15
N GLY A 140 -28.19 27.48 13.08
CA GLY A 140 -28.17 26.01 13.08
C GLY A 140 -26.83 25.50 12.55
N ILE A 141 -26.35 24.39 13.10
CA ILE A 141 -25.19 23.67 12.58
C ILE A 141 -25.71 22.33 12.04
N GLU A 142 -25.71 22.18 10.73
CA GLU A 142 -26.07 20.95 10.03
C GLU A 142 -24.83 20.36 9.37
N ILE A 143 -24.44 19.15 9.79
CA ILE A 143 -23.24 18.48 9.30
C ILE A 143 -23.55 17.00 9.09
N CYS A 144 -23.14 16.47 7.93
CA CYS A 144 -23.14 15.04 7.65
C CYS A 144 -21.72 14.50 7.89
N THR A 145 -21.54 13.72 8.94
CA THR A 145 -20.24 13.12 9.32
C THR A 145 -20.45 11.69 9.77
N MET A 146 -19.46 10.83 9.47
CA MET A 146 -19.35 9.47 10.02
C MET A 146 -18.38 9.42 11.20
N GLN A 147 -17.70 10.53 11.51
CA GLN A 147 -16.77 10.66 12.63
C GLN A 147 -17.41 11.33 13.85
N ASP A 148 -17.18 10.73 15.02
CA ASP A 148 -17.52 11.27 16.33
C ASP A 148 -16.42 12.23 16.86
N GLY A 149 -16.71 12.95 17.94
CA GLY A 149 -15.71 13.75 18.65
C GLY A 149 -15.48 15.16 18.08
N ILE A 150 -16.44 15.70 17.32
CA ILE A 150 -16.39 17.09 16.85
C ILE A 150 -16.94 18.02 17.93
N LEU A 151 -16.17 19.03 18.32
CA LEU A 151 -16.58 20.02 19.32
C LEU A 151 -16.70 21.41 18.68
N PHE A 152 -17.85 22.05 18.88
CA PHE A 152 -18.08 23.46 18.53
C PHE A 152 -18.08 24.30 19.79
N ASP A 153 -17.34 25.41 19.76
CA ASP A 153 -17.20 26.35 20.88
C ASP A 153 -16.92 27.75 20.32
N ASN A 154 -17.17 28.79 21.11
CA ASN A 154 -16.90 30.20 20.76
C ASN A 154 -17.65 30.72 19.52
N ILE A 155 -18.94 30.38 19.39
CA ILE A 155 -19.79 30.91 18.31
C ILE A 155 -20.10 32.40 18.58
N LEU A 156 -19.60 33.30 17.74
CA LEU A 156 -19.79 34.75 17.84
C LEU A 156 -20.52 35.29 16.61
N ILE A 157 -21.60 36.05 16.82
CA ILE A 157 -22.22 36.92 15.81
C ILE A 157 -21.88 38.37 16.16
N ALA A 158 -21.18 39.07 15.27
CA ALA A 158 -20.85 40.47 15.44
C ALA A 158 -20.91 41.21 14.09
N GLY A 159 -21.34 42.48 14.13
CA GLY A 159 -21.35 43.37 12.95
C GLY A 159 -20.07 44.19 12.77
N ASP A 160 -19.10 44.07 13.69
CA ASP A 160 -17.83 44.80 13.69
C ASP A 160 -16.67 43.81 13.82
N GLU A 161 -15.71 43.94 12.92
CA GLU A 161 -14.49 43.14 12.86
C GLU A 161 -13.64 43.27 14.13
N LYS A 162 -13.57 44.45 14.74
CA LYS A 162 -12.75 44.68 15.95
C LYS A 162 -13.27 43.90 17.16
N VAL A 163 -14.60 43.74 17.24
CA VAL A 163 -15.22 42.92 18.28
C VAL A 163 -14.84 41.46 18.09
N ALA A 164 -14.90 40.97 16.84
CA ALA A 164 -14.47 39.60 16.52
C ALA A 164 -12.97 39.38 16.79
N GLU A 165 -12.12 40.36 16.46
CA GLU A 165 -10.68 40.27 16.72
C GLU A 165 -10.38 40.20 18.21
N SER A 166 -10.95 41.10 19.01
CA SER A 166 -10.72 41.13 20.47
C SER A 166 -11.23 39.87 21.16
N TYR A 167 -12.38 39.34 20.72
CA TYR A 167 -12.91 38.07 21.23
C TYR A 167 -12.01 36.89 20.85
N ARG A 168 -11.54 36.80 19.60
CA ARG A 168 -10.58 35.76 19.17
C ARG A 168 -9.30 35.81 19.99
N GLN A 169 -8.77 37.00 20.27
CA GLN A 169 -7.53 37.15 21.04
C GLN A 169 -7.69 36.74 22.51
N SER A 170 -8.86 36.97 23.11
CA SER A 170 -9.11 36.69 24.53
C SER A 170 -9.63 35.28 24.79
N ALA A 171 -10.50 34.74 23.94
CA ALA A 171 -11.13 33.43 24.14
C ALA A 171 -10.41 32.30 23.40
N TRP A 172 -10.29 32.39 22.08
CA TRP A 172 -9.77 31.30 21.25
C TRP A 172 -8.25 31.16 21.33
N LYS A 173 -7.51 32.27 21.20
CA LYS A 173 -6.05 32.25 21.08
C LYS A 173 -5.33 31.56 22.25
N PRO A 174 -5.68 31.82 23.53
CA PRO A 174 -5.01 31.14 24.65
C PRO A 174 -5.22 29.63 24.63
N LYS A 175 -6.44 29.17 24.30
CA LYS A 175 -6.80 27.76 24.18
C LYS A 175 -6.05 27.10 23.02
N PHE A 176 -6.02 27.76 21.87
CA PHE A 176 -5.35 27.28 20.66
C PHE A 176 -3.85 27.05 20.86
N GLU A 177 -3.13 28.00 21.49
CA GLU A 177 -1.68 27.82 21.72
C GLU A 177 -1.40 26.62 22.64
N VAL A 178 -2.23 26.41 23.67
CA VAL A 178 -2.10 25.24 24.57
C VAL A 178 -2.41 23.93 23.83
N GLU A 179 -3.48 23.89 23.04
CA GLU A 179 -3.87 22.71 22.27
C GLU A 179 -2.84 22.36 21.20
N LYS A 180 -2.30 23.37 20.51
CA LYS A 180 -1.25 23.20 19.50
C LYS A 180 0.03 22.60 20.08
N GLU A 181 0.46 23.06 21.25
CA GLU A 181 1.63 22.49 21.93
C GLU A 181 1.36 21.06 22.41
N LYS A 182 0.15 20.76 22.91
CA LYS A 182 -0.25 19.38 23.24
C LYS A 182 -0.26 18.47 22.01
N GLN A 183 -0.80 18.91 20.89
CA GLN A 183 -0.82 18.14 19.64
C GLN A 183 0.59 17.88 19.10
N LYS A 184 1.51 18.86 19.20
CA LYS A 184 2.92 18.63 18.85
C LYS A 184 3.57 17.60 19.78
N ALA A 185 3.30 17.68 21.09
CA ALA A 185 3.82 16.72 22.06
C ALA A 185 3.25 15.32 21.80
N GLU A 186 1.95 15.20 21.53
CA GLU A 186 1.26 13.94 21.21
C GLU A 186 1.75 13.35 19.88
N GLY A 187 1.96 14.18 18.85
CA GLY A 187 2.56 13.75 17.58
C GLY A 187 4.00 13.29 17.75
N ALA A 188 4.78 13.96 18.61
CA ALA A 188 6.14 13.54 18.95
C ALA A 188 6.16 12.25 19.78
N THR A 189 5.24 12.08 20.74
CA THR A 189 5.13 10.84 21.53
C THR A 189 4.57 9.68 20.73
N ALA A 190 3.66 9.92 19.78
CA ALA A 190 3.19 8.91 18.83
C ALA A 190 4.32 8.42 17.91
N GLY A 191 5.14 9.33 17.39
CA GLY A 191 6.34 8.98 16.63
C GLY A 191 7.40 8.23 17.46
N LEU A 192 7.53 8.58 18.76
CA LEU A 192 8.40 7.86 19.70
C LEU A 192 7.83 6.50 20.10
N SER A 193 6.51 6.34 20.23
CA SER A 193 5.88 5.04 20.53
C SER A 193 5.97 4.08 19.36
N ASP A 194 5.80 4.58 18.12
CA ASP A 194 6.02 3.78 16.91
C ASP A 194 7.48 3.29 16.86
N GLY A 195 8.44 4.20 17.07
CA GLY A 195 9.87 3.85 17.12
C GLY A 195 10.25 2.91 18.26
N LEU A 196 9.62 3.03 19.44
CA LEU A 196 9.81 2.10 20.56
C LEU A 196 9.19 0.73 20.28
N SER A 197 8.04 0.67 19.61
CA SER A 197 7.38 -0.59 19.23
C SER A 197 8.20 -1.37 18.20
N ASP A 198 8.79 -0.68 17.21
CA ASP A 198 9.68 -1.28 16.22
C ASP A 198 10.99 -1.76 16.83
N PHE A 199 11.52 -1.03 17.81
CA PHE A 199 12.69 -1.46 18.57
C PHE A 199 12.39 -2.67 19.46
N GLN A 200 11.21 -2.73 20.09
CA GLN A 200 10.76 -3.88 20.85
C GLN A 200 10.64 -5.12 19.96
N LYS A 201 9.99 -5.02 18.79
CA LYS A 201 9.90 -6.12 17.81
C LYS A 201 11.27 -6.67 17.42
N LYS A 202 12.22 -5.79 17.08
CA LYS A 202 13.60 -6.20 16.76
C LYS A 202 14.31 -6.92 17.91
N ILE A 203 14.07 -6.52 19.17
CA ILE A 203 14.62 -7.21 20.34
C ILE A 203 14.02 -8.62 20.46
N PHE A 204 12.70 -8.75 20.31
CA PHE A 204 12.01 -10.04 20.37
C PHE A 204 12.48 -10.98 19.26
N ASP A 205 12.63 -10.50 18.02
CA ASP A 205 13.19 -11.27 16.91
C ASP A 205 14.59 -11.82 17.19
N ILE A 206 15.45 -10.99 17.80
CA ILE A 206 16.80 -11.41 18.20
C ILE A 206 16.73 -12.49 19.28
N LEU A 207 15.81 -12.39 20.23
CA LEU A 207 15.66 -13.37 21.30
C LEU A 207 15.13 -14.71 20.81
N TYR A 208 14.20 -14.71 19.85
CA TYR A 208 13.76 -15.93 19.18
C TYR A 208 14.92 -16.59 18.41
N LYS A 209 15.70 -15.81 17.65
CA LYS A 209 16.92 -16.32 16.98
C LYS A 209 17.95 -16.89 17.96
N ILE A 210 18.10 -16.30 19.14
CA ILE A 210 19.00 -16.81 20.17
C ILE A 210 18.43 -18.09 20.79
N ALA A 211 17.11 -18.16 21.02
CA ALA A 211 16.45 -19.34 21.59
C ALA A 211 16.64 -20.59 20.71
N ASP A 212 16.70 -20.42 19.38
CA ASP A 212 16.93 -21.49 18.40
C ASP A 212 18.39 -21.97 18.30
N LEU A 213 19.32 -21.39 19.07
CA LEU A 213 20.71 -21.83 19.03
C LEU A 213 20.85 -23.27 19.57
N PRO A 214 21.67 -24.13 18.93
CA PRO A 214 21.73 -25.57 19.25
C PRO A 214 22.04 -25.90 20.71
N PHE A 215 22.80 -25.03 21.40
CA PHE A 215 23.18 -25.21 22.80
C PHE A 215 22.06 -24.88 23.80
N LEU A 216 20.98 -24.22 23.36
CA LEU A 216 19.79 -23.89 24.17
C LEU A 216 18.60 -24.83 23.90
N SER A 217 18.75 -25.79 22.98
CA SER A 217 17.71 -26.76 22.60
C SER A 217 16.97 -27.42 23.77
N SER A 218 17.67 -27.78 24.86
CA SER A 218 17.04 -28.38 26.05
C SER A 218 16.17 -27.42 26.89
N TYR A 219 16.35 -26.12 26.70
CA TYR A 219 15.63 -25.05 27.40
C TYR A 219 14.72 -24.24 26.46
N HIS A 220 14.75 -24.55 25.16
CA HIS A 220 13.99 -23.91 24.09
C HIS A 220 12.52 -23.66 24.45
N PRO A 221 11.70 -24.66 24.84
CA PRO A 221 10.29 -24.43 25.14
C PRO A 221 10.06 -23.50 26.33
N LYS A 222 11.00 -23.44 27.28
CA LYS A 222 10.90 -22.53 28.44
C LYS A 222 11.33 -21.11 28.10
N ILE A 223 12.30 -20.96 27.21
CA ILE A 223 12.78 -19.65 26.77
C ILE A 223 11.72 -19.02 25.87
N VAL A 224 11.14 -19.77 24.94
CA VAL A 224 10.05 -19.33 24.06
C VAL A 224 8.81 -18.92 24.85
N ASP A 225 8.37 -19.72 25.84
CA ASP A 225 7.22 -19.40 26.70
C ASP A 225 7.45 -18.09 27.50
N LEU A 226 8.68 -17.83 27.96
CA LEU A 226 9.04 -16.58 28.63
C LEU A 226 9.04 -15.39 27.67
N ILE A 227 9.55 -15.57 26.45
CA ILE A 227 9.57 -14.52 25.43
C ILE A 227 8.12 -14.14 25.04
N GLU A 228 7.26 -15.13 24.79
CA GLU A 228 5.84 -14.93 24.46
C GLU A 228 5.07 -14.26 25.61
N LYS A 229 5.34 -14.65 26.85
CA LYS A 229 4.77 -14.00 28.03
C LYS A 229 5.25 -12.55 28.18
N GLY A 230 6.49 -12.27 27.78
CA GLY A 230 7.06 -10.92 27.72
C GLY A 230 6.41 -10.04 26.66
N GLU A 231 6.02 -10.61 25.52
CA GLU A 231 5.29 -9.90 24.45
C GLU A 231 3.86 -9.58 24.85
N LYS A 232 3.17 -10.50 25.53
CA LYS A 232 1.77 -10.32 25.97
C LYS A 232 1.59 -9.37 27.18
N GLN A 233 2.65 -9.09 27.95
CA GLN A 233 2.56 -8.32 29.20
C GLN A 233 3.56 -7.16 29.30
N PRO A 234 3.26 -5.99 28.68
CA PRO A 234 4.18 -4.84 28.58
C PRO A 234 4.72 -4.33 29.93
N ASN A 235 3.93 -4.46 31.00
CA ASN A 235 4.30 -3.98 32.34
C ASN A 235 5.38 -4.84 33.04
N VAL A 236 5.64 -6.06 32.57
CA VAL A 236 6.59 -7.01 33.18
C VAL A 236 7.70 -7.41 32.19
N THR A 237 7.57 -7.04 30.91
CA THR A 237 8.48 -7.36 29.80
C THR A 237 9.95 -7.13 30.15
N ILE A 238 10.32 -5.97 30.72
CA ILE A 238 11.72 -5.65 31.03
C ILE A 238 12.31 -6.65 32.06
N SER A 239 11.54 -7.05 33.07
CA SER A 239 11.98 -8.01 34.09
C SER A 239 12.13 -9.43 33.52
N ILE A 240 11.25 -9.80 32.59
CA ILE A 240 11.28 -11.10 31.91
C ILE A 240 12.48 -11.17 30.92
N LEU A 241 12.76 -10.09 30.19
CA LEU A 241 13.91 -10.02 29.28
C LEU A 241 15.25 -10.16 30.04
N VAL A 242 15.39 -9.51 31.19
CA VAL A 242 16.60 -9.62 32.04
C VAL A 242 16.80 -11.04 32.56
N SER A 243 15.71 -11.73 32.92
CA SER A 243 15.80 -13.11 33.41
C SER A 243 16.14 -14.11 32.30
N VAL A 244 15.64 -13.93 31.07
CA VAL A 244 16.02 -14.74 29.90
C VAL A 244 17.51 -14.57 29.58
N VAL A 245 18.02 -13.33 29.55
CA VAL A 245 19.46 -13.05 29.34
C VAL A 245 20.32 -13.69 30.43
N PHE A 246 19.87 -13.65 31.69
CA PHE A 246 20.58 -14.27 32.81
C PHE A 246 20.63 -15.80 32.71
N VAL A 247 19.55 -16.44 32.25
CA VAL A 247 19.52 -17.90 31.97
C VAL A 247 20.48 -18.25 30.84
N ILE A 248 20.50 -17.47 29.76
CA ILE A 248 21.42 -17.68 28.63
C ILE A 248 22.88 -17.55 29.10
N LEU A 249 23.20 -16.51 29.88
CA LEU A 249 24.55 -16.29 30.42
C LEU A 249 24.98 -17.40 31.37
N THR A 250 24.10 -17.91 32.22
CA THR A 250 24.42 -19.02 33.12
C THR A 250 24.62 -20.35 32.38
N VAL A 251 23.86 -20.61 31.31
CA VAL A 251 24.07 -21.78 30.45
C VAL A 251 25.38 -21.67 29.68
N LEU A 252 25.70 -20.50 29.12
CA LEU A 252 26.98 -20.23 28.46
C LEU A 252 28.16 -20.39 29.43
N PHE A 253 28.06 -19.83 30.63
CA PHE A 253 29.10 -19.97 31.66
C PHE A 253 29.30 -21.43 32.07
N ARG A 254 28.22 -22.21 32.20
CA ARG A 254 28.29 -23.63 32.50
C ARG A 254 28.91 -24.45 31.37
N ASN A 255 28.66 -24.08 30.10
CA ASN A 255 29.25 -24.76 28.95
C ASN A 255 30.73 -24.40 28.73
N PHE A 256 31.13 -23.15 28.98
CA PHE A 256 32.52 -22.71 28.81
C PHE A 256 33.43 -23.08 30.00
N PHE A 257 32.93 -23.03 31.23
CA PHE A 257 33.74 -23.26 32.44
C PHE A 257 33.46 -24.58 33.15
N GLY A 258 32.42 -25.33 32.75
CA GLY A 258 31.99 -26.59 33.39
C GLY A 258 32.56 -27.87 32.78
N GLY A 259 33.82 -27.85 32.32
CA GLY A 259 34.50 -29.04 31.79
C GLY A 259 34.76 -30.12 32.86
N LYS A 260 34.33 -31.36 32.57
CA LYS A 260 34.42 -32.58 33.38
C LYS A 260 35.83 -32.84 33.99
N LYS A 261 35.90 -33.11 35.30
CA LYS A 261 36.95 -33.99 35.85
C LYS A 261 36.58 -35.45 35.53
N ARG A 262 37.36 -36.12 34.68
CA ARG A 262 37.34 -37.59 34.54
C ARG A 262 37.91 -38.20 35.82
N LEU A 263 37.16 -39.12 36.43
CA LEU A 263 37.65 -40.01 37.47
C LEU A 263 38.67 -40.99 36.85
N VAL A 264 39.89 -40.99 37.38
CA VAL A 264 40.80 -42.14 37.44
C VAL A 264 41.05 -42.39 38.92
#